data_AF-A0A9X3SBP1-F1
#
_entry.id   AF-A0A9X3SBP1-F1
#
_cell.length_a   1.000
_cell.length_b   1.000
_cell.length_c   1.000
_cell.angle_alpha   90.00
_cell.angle_beta   90.00
_cell.angle_gamma   90.00
#
_symmetry.space_group_name_H-M   'P 1'
#
loop_
_entity.id
_entity.type
_entity.pdbx_description
1 polymer ?
#
loop_
_entity_poly.entity_id
_entity_poly.type
_entity_poly.pdbx_seq_one_letter_code
_entity_poly.pdbx_strand_id
1 'polypeptide(L)' 'MTLIHVVLTGPEEAYDNHVELWCGHDQLGVTVLHEGRLHLRIDPRPDGQPWLVDTTSLAAGLTETAERIAAY' A
#
# COMPACT_ATOMS: atom_id res chain seq x y z
N MET A 1 7.74 14.41 8.42
CA MET A 1 8.02 13.21 7.60
C MET A 1 6.71 12.51 7.41
N THR A 2 6.28 12.28 6.16
CA THR A 2 4.99 11.63 5.87
C THR A 2 5.21 10.13 5.86
N LEU A 3 4.60 9.42 6.81
CA LEU A 3 4.74 7.98 6.97
C LEU A 3 3.66 7.24 6.17
N ILE A 4 4.06 6.14 5.52
CA ILE A 4 3.16 5.18 4.87
C ILE A 4 2.85 4.05 5.84
N HIS A 5 1.57 3.81 6.05
CA HIS A 5 1.07 2.67 6.80
C HIS A 5 0.55 1.61 5.85
N VAL A 6 0.83 0.35 6.17
CA VAL A 6 0.41 -0.81 5.40
C VAL A 6 -0.71 -1.54 6.14
N VAL A 7 -1.86 -1.70 5.51
CA VAL A 7 -3.06 -2.28 6.13
C VAL A 7 -3.59 -3.43 5.30
N LEU A 8 -3.83 -4.56 5.98
CA LEU A 8 -4.63 -5.66 5.45
C LEU A 8 -6.04 -5.51 6.03
N THR A 9 -7.03 -5.25 5.19
CA THR A 9 -8.38 -4.88 5.64
C THR A 9 -9.22 -6.08 6.07
N GLY A 10 -8.89 -7.29 5.63
CA GLY A 10 -9.62 -8.49 6.01
C GLY A 10 -9.07 -9.79 5.42
N PRO A 11 -9.68 -10.94 5.78
CA PRO A 11 -9.28 -12.25 5.27
C PRO A 11 -9.54 -12.43 3.77
N GLU A 12 -10.53 -11.76 3.22
CA GLU A 12 -10.84 -11.80 1.77
C GLU A 12 -9.76 -11.10 0.97
N GLU A 13 -9.35 -9.91 1.41
CA GLU A 13 -8.24 -9.19 0.81
C GLU A 13 -6.93 -9.96 0.95
N ALA A 14 -6.73 -10.67 2.05
CA ALA A 14 -5.57 -11.55 2.21
C ALA A 14 -5.57 -12.69 1.18
N TYR A 15 -6.72 -13.33 0.97
CA TYR A 15 -6.88 -14.38 -0.04
C TYR A 15 -6.59 -13.86 -1.45
N ASP A 16 -7.01 -12.62 -1.74
CA ASP A 16 -6.76 -11.95 -3.02
C ASP A 16 -5.37 -11.28 -3.10
N ASN A 17 -4.50 -11.47 -2.10
CA ASN A 17 -3.18 -10.86 -2.00
C ASN A 17 -3.20 -9.33 -2.02
N HIS A 18 -4.28 -8.72 -1.53
CA HIS A 18 -4.56 -7.30 -1.57
C HIS A 18 -4.19 -6.59 -0.25
N VAL A 19 -3.43 -5.50 -0.35
CA VAL A 19 -2.98 -4.68 0.79
C VAL A 19 -3.05 -3.20 0.42
N GLU A 20 -3.41 -2.38 1.40
CA GLU A 20 -3.59 -0.94 1.23
C GLU A 20 -2.41 -0.14 1.77
N LEU A 21 -2.07 0.96 1.09
CA LEU A 21 -1.08 1.94 1.52
C LEU A 21 -1.79 3.22 1.96
N TRP A 22 -1.54 3.67 3.18
CA TRP A 22 -2.20 4.81 3.80
C TRP A 22 -1.20 5.91 4.16
N CYS A 23 -1.56 7.15 3.87
CA CYS A 23 -0.81 8.35 4.22
C CYS A 23 -1.67 9.22 5.15
N GLY A 24 -1.43 9.10 6.46
CA GLY A 24 -2.32 9.70 7.46
C GLY A 24 -3.70 9.04 7.42
N HIS A 25 -4.74 9.81 7.13
CA HIS A 25 -6.13 9.32 7.03
C HIS A 25 -6.58 9.04 5.60
N ASP A 26 -5.73 9.29 4.61
CA ASP A 26 -6.07 9.12 3.20
C ASP A 26 -5.39 7.87 2.65
N GLN A 27 -6.14 7.04 1.92
CA GLN A 27 -5.60 5.90 1.20
C GLN A 27 -4.82 6.41 -0.02
N LEU A 28 -3.52 6.13 -0.04
CA LEU A 28 -2.62 6.47 -1.14
C LEU A 28 -2.77 5.53 -2.31
N GLY A 29 -3.04 4.27 -2.03
CA GLY A 29 -3.19 3.28 -3.07
C GLY A 29 -3.38 1.89 -2.55
N VAL A 30 -3.40 0.99 -3.51
CA VAL A 30 -3.74 -0.41 -3.37
C VAL A 30 -2.63 -1.21 -4.06
N THR A 31 -2.25 -2.31 -3.42
CA THR A 31 -1.26 -3.24 -3.94
C THR A 31 -1.81 -4.66 -3.98
N VAL A 32 -1.42 -5.41 -5.01
CA VAL A 32 -1.67 -6.85 -5.09
C VAL A 32 -0.42 -7.60 -5.53
N LEU A 33 -0.15 -8.77 -4.94
CA LEU A 33 0.90 -9.65 -5.46
C LEU A 33 0.32 -10.54 -6.55
N HIS A 34 0.83 -10.39 -7.77
CA HIS A 34 0.40 -11.18 -8.93
C HIS A 34 1.61 -11.73 -9.67
N GLU A 35 1.67 -13.05 -9.84
CA GLU A 35 2.81 -13.74 -10.49
C GLU A 35 4.18 -13.35 -9.89
N GLY A 36 4.26 -13.22 -8.56
CA GLY A 36 5.49 -12.85 -7.85
C GLY A 36 5.92 -11.38 -8.02
N ARG A 37 5.06 -10.54 -8.60
CA ARG A 37 5.31 -9.10 -8.80
C ARG A 37 4.27 -8.28 -8.05
N LEU A 38 4.72 -7.19 -7.43
CA LEU A 38 3.83 -6.25 -6.78
C LEU A 38 3.21 -5.32 -7.82
N HIS A 39 1.90 -5.41 -8.00
CA HIS A 39 1.14 -4.47 -8.79
C HIS A 39 0.69 -3.32 -7.88
N LEU A 40 1.23 -2.12 -8.11
CA LEU A 40 0.91 -0.92 -7.35
C LEU A 40 0.00 0.00 -8.17
N ARG A 41 -1.17 0.31 -7.61
CA ARG A 41 -2.05 1.37 -8.11
C ARG A 41 -2.03 2.52 -7.11
N ILE A 42 -1.57 3.69 -7.54
CA ILE A 42 -1.63 4.93 -6.76
C ILE A 42 -2.93 5.63 -7.14
N ASP A 43 -3.77 5.89 -6.14
CA ASP A 43 -5.06 6.52 -6.34
C ASP A 43 -4.95 8.05 -6.28
N PRO A 44 -5.67 8.81 -7.13
CA PRO A 44 -5.69 10.26 -7.04
C PRO A 44 -6.25 10.72 -5.68
N ARG A 45 -5.67 11.78 -5.11
CA ARG A 45 -6.21 12.38 -3.89
C ARG A 45 -7.57 13.02 -4.16
N PRO A 46 -8.52 12.95 -3.20
CA PRO A 46 -9.82 13.63 -3.33
C PRO A 46 -9.71 15.14 -3.54
N ASP A 47 -8.64 15.77 -3.04
CA ASP A 47 -8.38 17.22 -3.17
C ASP A 47 -7.67 17.61 -4.49
N GLY A 48 -7.36 16.64 -5.35
CA GLY A 48 -6.67 16.84 -6.63
C GLY A 48 -5.19 17.24 -6.51
N GLN A 49 -4.63 17.30 -5.30
CA GLN A 49 -3.22 17.60 -5.08
C GLN A 49 -2.34 16.34 -5.24
N PRO A 50 -1.02 16.49 -5.47
CA PRO A 50 -0.13 15.33 -5.48
C PRO A 50 0.01 14.70 -4.08
N TRP A 51 0.38 13.42 -4.07
CA TRP A 51 0.90 12.77 -2.87
C TRP A 51 2.31 13.29 -2.57
N LEU A 52 2.53 13.77 -1.35
CA LEU A 52 3.85 14.17 -0.85
C LEU A 52 4.28 13.18 0.23
N VAL A 53 5.08 12.19 -0.18
CA VAL A 53 5.54 11.11 0.68
C VAL A 53 7.06 11.02 0.66
N ASP A 54 7.64 10.68 1.81
CA ASP A 54 9.07 10.45 1.88
C ASP A 54 9.44 9.14 1.14
N THR A 55 10.50 9.16 0.33
CA THR A 55 10.88 8.01 -0.50
C THR A 55 11.35 6.81 0.33
N THR A 56 11.96 7.06 1.48
CA THR A 56 12.37 6.01 2.43
C THR A 56 11.15 5.37 3.05
N SER A 57 10.17 6.17 3.45
CA SER A 57 8.90 5.65 3.98
C SER A 57 8.11 4.86 2.93
N LEU A 58 8.09 5.32 1.67
CA LEU A 58 7.43 4.60 0.59
C LEU A 58 8.10 3.24 0.34
N ALA A 59 9.42 3.20 0.27
CA ALA A 59 10.17 1.95 0.12
C ALA A 59 9.89 0.97 1.26
N ALA A 60 9.90 1.45 2.50
CA ALA A 60 9.59 0.63 3.68
C ALA A 60 8.17 0.05 3.62
N GLY A 61 7.17 0.86 3.24
CA GLY A 61 5.80 0.39 3.08
C GLY A 61 5.66 -0.68 1.99
N LEU A 62 6.34 -0.53 0.86
CA LEU A 62 6.33 -1.56 -0.20
C LEU A 62 6.98 -2.88 0.24
N THR A 63 8.04 -2.82 1.03
CA THR A 63 8.66 -4.01 1.62
C THR A 63 7.69 -4.69 2.59
N GLU A 64 7.09 -3.94 3.51
CA GLU A 64 6.13 -4.48 4.47
C GLU A 64 4.89 -5.09 3.79
N THR A 65 4.42 -4.48 2.70
CA THR A 65 3.37 -5.07 1.85
C THR A 65 3.74 -6.45 1.35
N ALA A 66 4.94 -6.61 0.77
CA ALA A 66 5.39 -7.90 0.25
C ALA A 66 5.50 -8.95 1.36
N GLU A 67 5.98 -8.56 2.54
CA GLU A 67 6.09 -9.44 3.71
C GLU A 67 4.71 -9.88 4.22
N ARG A 68 3.75 -8.94 4.36
CA ARG A 68 2.39 -9.24 4.83
C ARG A 68 1.64 -10.17 3.88
N ILE A 69 1.78 -9.96 2.58
CA ILE A 69 1.17 -10.84 1.58
C ILE A 69 1.80 -12.24 1.62
N ALA A 70 3.12 -12.34 1.75
CA ALA A 70 3.81 -13.64 1.79
C ALA A 70 3.56 -14.44 3.08
N ALA A 71 3.17 -13.78 4.16
CA ALA A 71 2.93 -14.40 5.46
C ALA A 71 1.51 -14.97 5.63
N TYR A 72 0.60 -14.71 4.69
CA TYR A 72 -0.80 -15.14 4.72
C TYR A 72 -1.05 -16.31 3.75
#